data_AF-A0A960RW13-F1
#
_entry.id   AF-A0A960RW13-F1
#
_cell.length_a   1.000
_cell.length_b   1.000
_cell.length_c   1.000
_cell.angle_alpha   90.00
_cell.angle_beta   90.00
_cell.angle_gamma   90.00
#
_symmetry.space_group_name_H-M   'P 1'
#
loop_
_entity.id
_entity.type
_entity.pdbx_description
1 polymer ?
#
loop_
_entity_poly.entity_id
_entity_poly.type
_entity_poly.pdbx_seq_one_letter_code
_entity_poly.pdbx_strand_id
1 'polypeptide(L)' 'MPSNITLGIELAAPTGGTSTGNVNMTTIAQDLVTGISNVAESSLQITYTLSATASAATQGPSNRTVTYTLGP' A
#
# COMPACT_ATOMS: atom_id res chain seq x y z
N MET A 1 0.35 -9.94 -6.59
CA MET A 1 -0.93 -9.37 -7.09
C MET A 1 -1.42 -10.23 -8.25
N PRO A 2 -2.73 -10.28 -8.56
CA PRO A 2 -3.20 -10.91 -9.78
C PRO A 2 -2.49 -10.30 -10.98
N SER A 3 -2.26 -11.09 -12.04
CA SER A 3 -1.70 -10.55 -13.27
C SER A 3 -2.56 -9.39 -13.80
N ASN A 4 -1.93 -8.39 -14.41
CA ASN A 4 -2.60 -7.24 -15.02
C ASN A 4 -3.34 -6.29 -14.05
N ILE A 5 -3.21 -6.49 -12.74
CA ILE A 5 -3.74 -5.59 -11.71
C ILE A 5 -2.58 -5.03 -10.88
N THR A 6 -2.54 -3.71 -10.78
CA THR A 6 -1.60 -2.98 -9.92
C THR A 6 -2.39 -2.27 -8.85
N LEU A 7 -2.04 -2.54 -7.58
CA LEU A 7 -2.56 -1.80 -6.43
C LEU A 7 -1.47 -0.84 -5.96
N GLY A 8 -1.69 0.46 -6.14
CA GLY A 8 -0.92 1.52 -5.52
C GLY A 8 -1.49 1.83 -4.13
N ILE A 9 -0.61 1.97 -3.14
CA ILE A 9 -0.99 2.37 -1.79
C ILE A 9 -0.10 3.55 -1.39
N GLU A 10 -0.72 4.60 -0.90
CA GLU A 10 -0.06 5.74 -0.29
C GLU A 10 -0.58 5.89 1.14
N LEU A 11 0.35 6.02 2.10
CA LEU A 11 0.04 6.26 3.50
C LEU A 11 0.58 7.64 3.88
N ALA A 12 -0.28 8.48 4.45
CA ALA A 12 0.14 9.74 5.04
C ALA A 12 1.13 9.46 6.17
N ALA A 13 2.27 10.15 6.15
CA ALA A 13 3.28 9.93 7.17
C ALA A 13 2.84 10.55 8.51
N PRO A 14 3.04 9.82 9.62
CA PRO A 14 2.93 10.38 10.96
C PRO A 14 4.05 11.37 11.24
N THR A 15 3.91 12.14 12.32
CA THR A 15 4.94 13.06 12.80
C THR A 15 6.29 12.34 12.97
N GLY A 16 7.32 12.84 12.28
CA GLY A 16 8.66 12.28 12.30
C GLY A 16 8.91 11.19 11.23
N GLY A 17 7.89 10.69 10.55
CA GLY A 17 8.03 9.81 9.39
C GLY A 17 8.01 10.57 8.06
N THR A 18 8.48 9.92 7.01
CA THR A 18 8.37 10.39 5.62
C THR A 18 7.59 9.38 4.79
N SER A 19 6.59 9.83 4.05
CA SER A 19 5.80 8.97 3.17
C SER A 19 6.61 8.68 1.91
N THR A 20 6.61 7.42 1.47
CA THR A 20 7.20 7.01 0.20
C THR A 20 6.33 7.45 -0.98
N GLY A 21 5.12 7.96 -0.74
CA GLY A 21 4.12 8.29 -1.75
C GLY A 21 3.39 7.04 -2.25
N ASN A 22 2.88 7.09 -3.48
CA ASN A 22 2.16 5.95 -4.06
C ASN A 22 3.11 4.79 -4.42
N VAL A 23 3.05 3.72 -3.63
CA VAL A 23 3.87 2.51 -3.81
C VAL A 23 3.06 1.41 -4.49
N ASN A 24 3.57 0.89 -5.60
CA ASN A 24 2.96 -0.26 -6.28
C ASN A 24 3.21 -1.55 -5.50
N MET A 25 2.15 -2.16 -4.98
CA MET A 25 2.25 -3.39 -4.19
C MET A 25 2.64 -4.60 -5.04
N THR A 26 3.57 -5.39 -4.52
CA THR A 26 4.03 -6.64 -5.12
C THR A 26 3.72 -7.82 -4.19
N THR A 27 4.41 -8.96 -4.36
CA THR A 27 4.38 -10.07 -3.39
C THR A 27 5.46 -9.94 -2.31
N ILE A 28 6.28 -8.89 -2.37
CA ILE A 28 7.34 -8.58 -1.42
C ILE A 28 6.87 -7.41 -0.55
N ALA A 29 7.20 -7.43 0.73
CA ALA A 29 6.92 -6.33 1.65
C ALA A 29 7.61 -5.04 1.18
N GLN A 30 6.89 -3.91 1.25
CA GLN A 30 7.40 -2.61 0.83
C GLN A 30 7.08 -1.54 1.88
N ASP A 31 8.01 -0.60 2.05
CA ASP A 31 7.87 0.47 3.02
C ASP A 31 7.05 1.62 2.45
N LEU A 32 5.90 1.89 3.07
CA LEU A 32 5.03 3.02 2.72
C LEU A 32 5.41 4.31 3.43
N VAL A 33 6.03 4.18 4.61
CA VAL A 33 6.55 5.28 5.43
C VAL A 33 7.92 4.84 5.94
N THR A 34 8.88 5.76 5.94
CA THR A 34 10.25 5.55 6.40
C THR A 34 10.62 6.59 7.46
N GLY A 35 11.64 6.31 8.27
CA GLY A 35 12.16 7.26 9.27
C GLY A 35 11.25 7.50 10.49
N ILE A 36 10.17 6.73 10.63
CA ILE A 36 9.27 6.81 11.78
C ILE A 36 9.97 6.31 13.07
N SER A 37 9.72 6.98 14.20
CA SER A 37 10.08 6.51 15.56
C SER A 37 8.83 6.10 16.33
N ASN A 38 8.92 5.71 17.60
CA ASN A 38 7.74 5.35 18.38
C ASN A 38 6.82 6.57 18.62
N VAL A 39 5.84 6.76 17.74
CA VAL A 39 4.86 7.82 17.78
C VAL A 39 3.45 7.21 17.76
N ALA A 40 2.58 7.70 18.63
CA ALA A 40 1.19 7.29 18.70
C ALA A 40 0.33 8.29 17.94
N GLU A 41 0.18 8.06 16.63
CA GLU A 41 -0.69 8.84 15.76
C GLU A 41 -1.91 8.01 15.36
N SER A 42 -3.02 8.69 15.09
CA SER A 42 -4.26 8.05 14.64
C SER A 42 -4.88 8.87 13.51
N SER A 43 -5.84 8.28 12.79
CA SER A 43 -6.55 8.95 11.69
C SER A 43 -5.66 9.37 10.53
N LEU A 44 -4.54 8.67 10.29
CA LEU A 44 -3.72 8.87 9.10
C LEU A 44 -4.48 8.40 7.85
N GLN A 45 -4.43 9.22 6.80
CA GLN A 45 -5.08 8.90 5.54
C GLN A 45 -4.32 7.78 4.80
N ILE A 46 -5.07 6.81 4.29
CA ILE A 46 -4.56 5.79 3.38
C ILE A 46 -5.32 5.92 2.06
N THR A 47 -4.58 6.10 0.96
CA THR A 47 -5.13 6.20 -0.39
C THR A 47 -4.81 4.92 -1.15
N TYR A 48 -5.84 4.30 -1.71
CA TYR A 48 -5.74 3.10 -2.53
C TYR A 48 -6.04 3.43 -3.99
N THR A 49 -5.09 3.15 -4.88
CA THR A 49 -5.25 3.33 -6.32
C THR A 49 -5.21 1.97 -7.00
N LEU A 50 -6.36 1.51 -7.50
CA LEU A 50 -6.43 0.27 -8.27
C LEU A 50 -6.38 0.58 -9.76
N SER A 51 -5.34 0.07 -10.43
CA SER A 51 -5.18 0.16 -11.88
C SER A 51 -5.22 -1.24 -12.49
N ALA A 52 -6.02 -1.41 -13.54
CA ALA A 52 -6.18 -2.67 -14.24
C ALA A 52 -5.99 -2.46 -15.75
N THR A 53 -5.27 -3.35 -16.42
CA THR A 53 -5.22 -3.35 -17.90
C THR A 53 -6.44 -4.08 -18.46
N ALA A 54 -6.77 -3.87 -19.74
CA ALA A 54 -7.92 -4.53 -20.39
C ALA A 54 -7.88 -6.07 -20.27
N SER A 55 -6.69 -6.66 -20.16
CA SER A 55 -6.47 -8.09 -19.96
C SER A 55 -6.65 -8.58 -18.53
N ALA A 56 -7.01 -7.71 -17.58
CA ALA A 56 -7.32 -8.09 -16.19
C ALA A 56 -8.77 -8.57 -16.03
N ALA A 57 -9.69 -8.07 -16.87
CA ALA A 57 -11.13 -8.38 -16.81
C ALA A 57 -11.47 -9.86 -17.11
N THR A 58 -10.52 -10.61 -17.66
CA THR A 58 -10.65 -12.06 -17.92
C THR A 58 -10.35 -12.93 -16.70
N GLN A 59 -9.90 -12.34 -15.59
CA GLN A 59 -9.67 -13.08 -14.35
C GLN A 59 -10.91 -12.99 -13.45
N GLY A 60 -11.41 -14.14 -13.02
CA GLY A 60 -12.53 -14.22 -12.08
C GLY A 60 -12.25 -13.49 -10.75
N PRO A 61 -13.28 -13.29 -9.92
CA PRO A 61 -13.13 -12.58 -8.65
C PRO A 61 -12.06 -13.26 -7.79
N SER A 62 -11.14 -12.47 -7.26
CA SER A 62 -10.06 -12.94 -6.40
C SER A 62 -9.92 -12.05 -5.16
N ASN A 63 -9.59 -12.69 -4.04
CA ASN A 63 -9.50 -12.03 -2.73
C ASN A 63 -8.01 -11.92 -2.38
N ARG A 64 -7.56 -10.75 -1.94
CA ARG A 64 -6.19 -10.55 -1.43
C ARG A 64 -6.24 -9.82 -0.10
N THR A 65 -5.50 -10.34 0.87
CA THR A 65 -5.28 -9.68 2.16
C THR A 65 -4.00 -8.85 2.07
N VAL A 66 -4.09 -7.57 2.45
CA VAL A 66 -2.93 -6.67 2.61
C VAL A 66 -2.65 -6.55 4.11
N THR A 67 -1.42 -6.87 4.51
CA THR A 67 -0.99 -6.77 5.90
C THR A 67 -0.15 -5.51 6.07
N TYR A 68 -0.54 -4.66 7.02
CA TYR A 68 0.25 -3.51 7.43
C TYR A 68 1.00 -3.86 8.71
N THR A 69 2.30 -3.65 8.69
CA THR A 69 3.16 -3.78 9.86
C THR A 69 3.76 -2.44 10.17
N LEU A 70 3.64 -2.01 11.42
CA LEU A 70 4.41 -0.88 11.94
C LEU A 70 5.79 -1.42 12.35
N GLY A 71 6.84 -0.82 11.80
CA GLY A 71 8.22 -1.15 12.17
C GLY A 71 8.58 -0.63 13.57
N PRO A 72 9.65 -1.18 14.18
CA PRO A 72 10.18 -0.69 15.46
C PRO A 72 10.69 0.75 15.39
#